data_AF-A0AAU4N8R7-F1
#
_entry.id   AF-A0AAU4N8R7-F1
#
_cell.length_a   1.000
_cell.length_b   1.000
_cell.length_c   1.000
_cell.angle_alpha   90.00
_cell.angle_beta   90.00
_cell.angle_gamma   90.00
#
_symmetry.space_group_name_H-M   'P 1'
#
loop_
_entity.id
_entity.type
_entity.pdbx_description
1 polymer ?
#
loop_
_entity_poly.entity_id
_entity_poly.type
_entity_poly.pdbx_seq_one_letter_code
_entity_poly.pdbx_strand_id
1 'polypeptide(L)'
;MDRDWAEPLDLDAVAAHAGYSRYHFVRAFKAVYGQTPGQYLSRRRIDRAEELLRSANLSVTEICTLVGFSSLGTFSTRFKKQTGLTPSQYRARHVGRGAALIPGCYALLYAGGFPGRKTADGPGAGSTGPAGDSGGPDTGSGSRSGSCDVSADNSRDDSRELRNSEEAG
;
A
#
# COMPACT_ATOMS: atom_id res chain seq x y z
N MET A 1 -4.71 2.51 -15.27
CA MET A 1 -4.85 1.18 -14.63
C MET A 1 -3.48 0.52 -14.46
N ASP A 2 -2.78 0.16 -15.54
CA ASP A 2 -1.50 -0.57 -15.46
C ASP A 2 -0.29 0.25 -15.03
N ARG A 3 -0.28 1.54 -15.35
CA ARG A 3 0.76 2.52 -15.01
C ARG A 3 0.49 3.16 -13.64
N ASP A 4 -0.75 3.60 -13.42
CA ASP A 4 -1.18 4.36 -12.23
C ASP A 4 -1.81 3.43 -11.18
N TRP A 5 -1.20 2.26 -10.95
CA TRP A 5 -1.77 1.18 -10.15
C TRP A 5 -1.80 1.45 -8.64
N ALA A 6 -0.93 2.35 -8.17
CA ALA A 6 -0.88 2.77 -6.77
C ALA A 6 -2.04 3.70 -6.38
N GLU A 7 -2.59 4.45 -7.34
CA GLU A 7 -3.64 5.42 -7.08
C GLU A 7 -5.00 4.78 -6.79
N PRO A 8 -5.88 5.46 -6.02
CA PRO A 8 -7.26 5.03 -5.84
C PRO A 8 -7.98 4.89 -7.18
N LEU A 9 -8.79 3.83 -7.30
CA LEU A 9 -9.52 3.56 -8.53
C LEU A 9 -10.79 4.41 -8.62
N ASP A 10 -10.78 5.41 -9.49
CA ASP A 10 -11.99 6.09 -9.95
C ASP A 10 -12.50 5.42 -11.24
N LEU A 11 -13.57 4.64 -11.10
CA LEU A 11 -14.19 3.93 -12.23
C LEU A 11 -14.89 4.87 -13.20
N ASP A 12 -15.41 6.01 -12.74
CA ASP A 12 -16.12 6.96 -13.60
C ASP A 12 -15.12 7.73 -14.45
N ALA A 13 -14.01 8.20 -13.86
CA ALA A 13 -12.92 8.83 -14.60
C ALA A 13 -12.29 7.89 -15.64
N VAL A 14 -12.04 6.62 -15.28
CA VAL A 14 -11.46 5.65 -16.21
C VAL A 14 -12.43 5.29 -17.34
N ALA A 15 -13.72 5.14 -17.03
CA ALA A 15 -14.72 4.88 -18.06
C ALA A 15 -14.86 6.07 -19.03
N ALA A 16 -14.92 7.29 -18.51
CA ALA A 16 -14.98 8.51 -19.31
C ALA A 16 -13.75 8.66 -20.21
N HIS A 17 -12.55 8.40 -19.69
CA HIS A 17 -11.31 8.42 -20.47
C HIS A 17 -11.32 7.38 -21.61
N ALA A 18 -12.01 6.25 -21.42
CA ALA A 18 -12.19 5.21 -22.42
C ALA A 18 -13.41 5.42 -23.34
N GLY A 19 -14.17 6.53 -23.18
CA GLY A 19 -15.35 6.82 -23.98
C GLY A 19 -16.59 5.98 -23.65
N TYR A 20 -16.64 5.36 -22.47
CA TYR A 20 -17.75 4.51 -22.03
C TYR A 20 -18.48 5.09 -20.82
N SER A 21 -19.75 4.73 -20.67
CA SER A 21 -20.41 4.81 -19.35
C SER A 21 -19.75 3.80 -18.40
N ARG A 22 -19.78 4.07 -17.10
CA ARG A 22 -19.23 3.17 -16.07
C ARG A 22 -19.73 1.73 -16.19
N TYR A 23 -21.03 1.54 -16.42
CA TYR A 23 -21.62 0.21 -16.55
C TYR A 23 -21.11 -0.53 -17.80
N HIS A 24 -21.06 0.15 -18.95
CA HIS A 24 -20.51 -0.43 -20.17
C HIS A 24 -19.04 -0.76 -20.03
N PHE A 25 -18.25 0.13 -19.41
CA PHE A 25 -16.85 -0.12 -19.14
C PHE A 25 -16.64 -1.38 -18.31
N VAL A 26 -17.34 -1.55 -17.18
CA VAL A 26 -17.18 -2.73 -16.32
C VAL A 26 -17.53 -4.04 -17.06
N ARG A 27 -18.61 -4.04 -17.87
CA ARG A 27 -19.00 -5.22 -18.65
C ARG A 27 -17.97 -5.54 -19.74
N ALA A 28 -17.58 -4.53 -20.52
CA ALA A 28 -16.58 -4.70 -21.58
C ALA A 28 -15.23 -5.16 -21.01
N PHE A 29 -14.79 -4.54 -19.91
CA PHE A 29 -13.57 -4.92 -19.22
C PHE A 29 -13.62 -6.37 -18.74
N LYS A 30 -14.71 -6.78 -18.09
CA LYS A 30 -14.87 -8.17 -17.63
C LYS A 30 -14.92 -9.17 -18.81
N ALA A 31 -15.52 -8.79 -19.94
CA ALA A 31 -15.54 -9.64 -21.13
C ALA A 31 -14.13 -9.87 -21.71
N VAL A 32 -13.26 -8.86 -21.65
CA VAL A 32 -11.89 -8.95 -22.18
C VAL A 32 -10.92 -9.58 -21.18
N TYR A 33 -10.95 -9.16 -19.91
CA TYR A 33 -9.96 -9.56 -18.89
C TYR A 33 -10.44 -10.70 -17.97
N GLY A 34 -11.69 -11.15 -18.10
CA GLY A 34 -12.29 -12.21 -17.28
C GLY A 34 -12.61 -11.81 -15.83
N GLN A 35 -12.25 -10.60 -15.40
CA GLN A 35 -12.41 -10.11 -14.03
C GLN A 35 -12.83 -8.65 -13.98
N THR A 36 -13.33 -8.18 -12.84
CA THR A 36 -13.73 -6.77 -12.71
C THR A 36 -12.51 -5.85 -12.64
N PRO A 37 -12.63 -4.57 -13.02
CA PRO A 37 -11.49 -3.64 -12.96
C PRO A 37 -10.86 -3.53 -11.57
N GLY A 38 -11.66 -3.59 -10.49
CA GLY A 38 -11.14 -3.57 -9.11
C GLY A 38 -10.38 -4.85 -8.72
N GLN A 39 -10.82 -6.02 -9.20
CA GLN A 39 -10.08 -7.27 -9.02
C GLN A 39 -8.77 -7.25 -9.79
N TYR A 40 -8.81 -6.77 -11.03
CA TYR A 40 -7.63 -6.58 -11.86
C TYR A 40 -6.60 -5.66 -11.19
N LEU A 41 -7.03 -4.49 -10.69
CA LEU A 41 -6.14 -3.57 -9.99
C LEU A 41 -5.55 -4.21 -8.73
N SER A 42 -6.36 -4.90 -7.95
CA SER A 42 -5.87 -5.63 -6.76
C SER A 42 -4.80 -6.64 -7.13
N ARG A 43 -4.98 -7.38 -8.23
CA ARG A 43 -3.98 -8.33 -8.73
C ARG A 43 -2.68 -7.62 -9.12
N ARG A 44 -2.77 -6.56 -9.92
CA ARG A 44 -1.60 -5.77 -10.33
C ARG A 44 -0.83 -5.20 -9.15
N ARG A 45 -1.52 -4.75 -8.09
CA ARG A 45 -0.86 -4.28 -6.86
C ARG A 45 -0.09 -5.38 -6.14
N ILE A 46 -0.61 -6.62 -6.12
CA ILE A 46 0.11 -7.77 -5.57
C ILE A 46 1.32 -8.12 -6.43
N ASP A 47 1.18 -8.14 -7.76
CA ASP A 47 2.29 -8.44 -8.67
C ASP A 47 3.46 -7.42 -8.47
N ARG A 48 3.13 -6.14 -8.19
CA ARG A 48 4.13 -5.11 -7.83
C ARG A 48 4.71 -5.29 -6.44
N ALA A 49 3.91 -5.71 -5.47
CA ALA A 49 4.42 -6.04 -4.14
C ALA A 49 5.43 -7.19 -4.19
N GLU A 50 5.22 -8.20 -5.03
CA GLU A 50 6.17 -9.30 -5.25
C GLU A 50 7.51 -8.81 -5.80
N GLU A 51 7.49 -7.88 -6.76
CA GLU A 51 8.69 -7.25 -7.31
C GLU A 51 9.46 -6.48 -6.23
N LEU A 52 8.77 -5.66 -5.45
CA LEU A 52 9.37 -4.89 -4.35
C LEU A 52 9.91 -5.77 -3.23
N LEU A 53 9.21 -6.86 -2.88
CA LEU A 53 9.67 -7.81 -1.86
C LEU A 53 10.96 -8.52 -2.25
N ARG A 54 11.24 -8.66 -3.55
CA ARG A 54 12.46 -9.32 -4.07
C ARG A 54 13.61 -8.36 -4.27
N SER A 55 13.33 -7.09 -4.55
CA SER A 55 14.32 -6.13 -5.05
C SER A 55 14.60 -4.97 -4.11
N ALA A 56 13.72 -4.61 -3.18
CA ALA A 56 13.83 -3.41 -2.37
C ALA A 56 14.03 -3.69 -0.87
N ASN A 57 14.82 -2.84 -0.21
CA ASN A 57 15.00 -2.88 1.24
C ASN A 57 13.92 -2.08 1.99
N LEU A 58 12.65 -2.31 1.66
CA LEU A 58 11.49 -1.70 2.32
C LEU A 58 10.85 -2.70 3.28
N SER A 59 10.27 -2.29 4.38
CA SER A 59 9.45 -3.16 5.24
C SER A 59 8.17 -3.61 4.54
N VAL A 60 7.54 -4.68 5.05
CA VAL A 60 6.26 -5.16 4.50
C VAL A 60 5.16 -4.09 4.63
N THR A 61 5.19 -3.31 5.71
CA THR A 61 4.23 -2.21 5.94
C THR A 61 4.43 -1.09 4.92
N GLU A 62 5.66 -0.69 4.62
CA GLU A 62 5.95 0.31 3.59
C GLU A 62 5.55 -0.18 2.20
N ILE A 63 5.78 -1.45 1.88
CA ILE A 63 5.33 -2.02 0.60
C ILE A 63 3.80 -2.01 0.53
N CYS A 64 3.09 -2.34 1.62
CA CYS A 64 1.63 -2.32 1.67
C CYS A 64 1.06 -0.94 1.31
N THR A 65 1.61 0.12 1.92
CA THR A 65 1.16 1.50 1.65
C THR A 65 1.58 1.95 0.26
N LEU A 66 2.81 1.65 -0.16
CA LEU A 66 3.35 2.00 -1.47
C LEU A 66 2.51 1.40 -2.60
N VAL A 67 2.07 0.14 -2.45
CA VAL A 67 1.23 -0.51 -3.45
C VAL A 67 -0.25 -0.16 -3.37
N GLY A 68 -0.61 0.81 -2.54
CA GLY A 68 -1.95 1.41 -2.50
C GLY A 68 -2.98 0.65 -1.66
N PHE A 69 -2.57 -0.28 -0.79
CA PHE A 69 -3.49 -0.90 0.17
C PHE A 69 -3.61 -0.03 1.42
N SER A 70 -4.85 0.17 1.88
CA SER A 70 -5.15 0.96 3.08
C SER A 70 -4.94 0.21 4.40
N SER A 71 -4.77 -1.12 4.35
CA SER A 71 -4.56 -1.94 5.55
C SER A 71 -3.68 -3.15 5.30
N LEU A 72 -2.79 -3.42 6.26
CA LEU A 72 -1.85 -4.54 6.20
C LEU A 72 -2.53 -5.91 6.23
N GLY A 73 -3.65 -6.04 6.97
CA GLY A 73 -4.41 -7.30 7.04
C GLY A 73 -5.06 -7.67 5.70
N THR A 74 -5.65 -6.69 5.02
CA THR A 74 -6.23 -6.90 3.68
C THR A 74 -5.14 -7.26 2.67
N PHE A 75 -4.03 -6.52 2.71
CA PHE A 75 -2.86 -6.80 1.87
C PHE A 75 -2.35 -8.23 2.10
N SER A 76 -2.06 -8.60 3.35
CA SER A 76 -1.48 -9.90 3.68
C SER A 76 -2.39 -11.06 3.26
N THR A 77 -3.70 -10.93 3.47
CA THR A 77 -4.68 -11.94 3.05
C THR A 77 -4.73 -12.08 1.53
N ARG A 78 -4.77 -10.95 0.80
CA ARG A 78 -4.79 -10.95 -0.67
C ARG A 78 -3.47 -11.48 -1.24
N PHE A 79 -2.35 -11.08 -0.67
CA PHE A 79 -1.01 -11.53 -1.06
C PHE A 79 -0.88 -13.05 -0.89
N LYS A 80 -1.27 -13.59 0.27
CA LYS A 80 -1.24 -15.04 0.52
C LYS A 80 -2.20 -15.80 -0.40
N LYS A 81 -3.41 -15.28 -0.62
CA LYS A 81 -4.36 -15.89 -1.56
C LYS A 81 -3.78 -15.97 -2.97
N GLN A 82 -2.93 -15.01 -3.34
CA GLN A 82 -2.41 -14.89 -4.70
C GLN A 82 -1.09 -15.65 -4.93
N THR A 83 -0.20 -15.67 -3.94
CA THR A 83 1.15 -16.23 -4.03
C THR A 83 1.31 -17.56 -3.28
N GLY A 84 0.36 -17.90 -2.42
CA GLY A 84 0.42 -19.04 -1.50
C GLY A 84 1.23 -18.78 -0.22
N LEU A 85 2.00 -17.68 -0.14
CA LEU A 85 2.90 -17.36 0.97
C LEU A 85 2.51 -16.05 1.64
N THR A 86 2.87 -15.87 2.92
CA THR A 86 2.80 -14.53 3.52
C THR A 86 3.88 -13.62 2.91
N PRO A 87 3.71 -12.29 2.92
CA PRO A 87 4.73 -11.37 2.38
C PRO A 87 6.13 -11.58 2.99
N SER A 88 6.21 -11.84 4.29
CA SER A 88 7.49 -12.11 4.99
C SER A 88 8.11 -13.44 4.56
N GLN A 89 7.30 -14.50 4.43
CA GLN A 89 7.77 -15.80 3.93
C GLN A 89 8.25 -15.70 2.47
N TYR A 90 7.51 -14.96 1.64
CA TYR A 90 7.88 -14.72 0.26
C TYR A 90 9.23 -14.01 0.16
N ARG A 91 9.45 -12.95 0.95
CA ARG A 91 10.76 -12.28 1.01
C ARG A 91 11.88 -13.22 1.44
N ALA A 92 11.70 -13.96 2.53
CA ALA A 92 12.72 -14.88 3.05
C ALA A 92 13.10 -15.96 2.03
N ARG A 93 12.14 -16.41 1.21
CA ARG A 93 12.35 -17.41 0.16
C ARG A 93 13.08 -16.85 -1.07
N HIS A 94 12.82 -15.59 -1.42
CA HIS A 94 13.29 -15.01 -2.69
C HIS A 94 14.46 -14.04 -2.55
N VAL A 95 14.78 -13.56 -1.35
CA VAL A 95 15.94 -12.70 -1.08
C VAL A 95 17.01 -13.53 -0.38
N GLY A 96 18.09 -13.85 -1.10
CA GLY A 96 19.26 -14.51 -0.53
C GLY A 96 19.99 -13.60 0.47
N ARG A 97 20.66 -14.18 1.47
CA ARG A 97 21.57 -13.45 2.37
C ARG A 97 22.70 -12.83 1.52
N GLY A 98 22.58 -11.53 1.21
CA GLY A 98 23.56 -10.81 0.38
C GLY A 98 23.01 -10.19 -0.91
N ALA A 99 21.69 -10.22 -1.15
CA ALA A 99 21.11 -9.50 -2.28
C ALA A 99 21.38 -7.99 -2.16
N ALA A 100 21.93 -7.39 -3.22
CA ALA A 100 22.02 -5.95 -3.39
C ALA A 100 20.59 -5.41 -3.59
N LEU A 101 19.88 -5.20 -2.48
CA LEU A 101 18.55 -4.60 -2.49
C LEU A 101 18.69 -3.14 -2.89
N ILE A 102 17.85 -2.72 -3.84
CA ILE A 102 17.67 -1.32 -4.18
C ILE A 102 17.32 -0.57 -2.87
N PRO A 103 18.06 0.49 -2.50
CA PRO A 103 17.72 1.27 -1.33
C PRO A 103 16.28 1.80 -1.43
N GLY A 104 15.55 1.82 -0.32
CA GLY A 104 14.13 2.15 -0.31
C GLY A 104 13.78 3.47 -1.00
N CYS A 105 14.64 4.48 -0.88
CA CYS A 105 14.46 5.77 -1.58
C CYS A 105 14.47 5.66 -3.10
N TYR A 106 15.29 4.78 -3.68
CA TYR A 106 15.32 4.52 -5.12
C TYR A 106 14.11 3.70 -5.56
N ALA A 107 13.73 2.69 -4.77
CA ALA A 107 12.51 1.91 -5.05
C ALA A 107 11.27 2.81 -5.07
N LEU A 108 11.18 3.78 -4.14
CA LEU A 108 10.10 4.78 -4.09
C LEU A 108 10.11 5.73 -5.30
N LEU A 109 11.30 6.15 -5.75
CA LEU A 109 11.44 7.00 -6.94
C LEU A 109 10.95 6.29 -8.21
N TYR A 110 11.28 5.00 -8.37
CA TYR A 110 10.93 4.23 -9.58
C TYR A 110 9.53 3.61 -9.54
N ALA A 111 8.95 3.37 -8.37
CA ALA A 111 7.64 2.71 -8.22
C ALA A 111 6.43 3.66 -8.38
N GLY A 112 6.63 4.95 -8.67
CA GLY A 112 5.53 5.89 -8.89
C GLY A 112 5.57 7.18 -8.08
N GLY A 113 6.67 7.48 -7.39
CA GLY A 113 6.84 8.73 -6.64
C GLY A 113 6.19 8.69 -5.26
N PHE A 114 6.62 9.60 -4.38
CA PHE A 114 6.08 9.73 -3.03
C PHE A 114 4.55 9.82 -3.09
N PRO A 115 3.79 9.01 -2.31
CA PRO A 115 2.37 9.27 -2.15
C PRO A 115 2.26 10.70 -1.61
N GLY A 116 1.83 11.61 -2.47
CA GLY A 116 1.66 13.01 -2.13
C GLY A 116 0.77 13.07 -0.91
N ARG A 117 1.31 13.57 0.20
CA ARG A 117 0.56 13.83 1.43
C ARG A 117 -0.69 14.59 1.00
N LYS A 118 -1.85 13.93 1.03
CA LYS A 118 -3.13 14.64 0.89
C LYS A 118 -3.15 15.64 2.03
N THR A 119 -2.92 16.91 1.72
CA THR A 119 -3.29 18.00 2.60
C THR A 119 -4.78 17.86 2.80
N ALA A 120 -5.17 17.34 3.97
CA ALA A 120 -6.54 17.44 4.43
C ALA A 120 -6.85 18.94 4.57
N ASP A 121 -7.92 19.33 3.91
CA ASP A 121 -8.69 20.57 4.07
C ASP A 121 -8.04 21.90 3.71
N GLY A 122 -8.55 22.47 2.61
CA GLY A 122 -8.72 23.91 2.49
C GLY A 122 -9.92 24.21 1.60
N PRO A 123 -10.89 25.01 2.06
CA PRO A 123 -11.66 25.87 1.18
C PRO A 123 -11.17 27.31 1.33
N GLY A 124 -10.96 27.98 0.19
CA GLY A 124 -10.96 29.44 0.14
C GLY A 124 -9.72 30.07 -0.48
N ALA A 125 -9.69 30.13 -1.81
CA ALA A 125 -9.03 31.23 -2.48
C ALA A 125 -9.88 32.50 -2.27
N GLY A 126 -9.30 33.52 -1.64
CA GLY A 126 -9.90 34.83 -1.45
C GLY A 126 -8.79 35.85 -1.17
N SER A 127 -8.27 36.45 -2.23
CA SER A 127 -7.28 37.52 -2.22
C SER A 127 -7.88 38.83 -1.70
N THR A 128 -7.27 39.45 -0.68
CA THR A 128 -7.22 40.92 -0.51
C THR A 128 -6.10 41.29 0.47
N GLY A 129 -5.38 42.37 0.17
CA GLY A 129 -4.11 42.79 0.79
C GLY A 129 -4.18 43.39 2.20
N PRO A 130 -3.09 44.05 2.66
CA PRO A 130 -2.72 44.14 4.08
C PRO A 130 -3.16 45.44 4.76
N ALA A 131 -3.49 45.36 6.05
CA ALA A 131 -3.42 46.45 7.03
C ALA A 131 -3.42 45.85 8.44
N GLY A 132 -2.52 46.33 9.30
CA GLY A 132 -2.31 45.80 10.64
C GLY A 132 -3.30 46.29 11.70
N ASP A 133 -3.20 45.75 12.90
CA ASP A 133 -3.04 46.46 14.18
C ASP A 133 -2.98 45.43 15.32
N SER A 134 -2.33 45.86 16.39
CA SER A 134 -2.03 45.32 17.70
C SER A 134 -3.15 44.64 18.51
N GLY A 135 -2.74 43.81 19.48
CA GLY A 135 -3.55 43.40 20.64
C GLY A 135 -3.32 41.95 21.10
N GLY A 136 -2.51 41.74 22.14
CA GLY A 136 -2.61 40.52 23.00
C GLY A 136 -3.57 40.78 24.18
N PRO A 137 -3.50 40.04 25.29
CA PRO A 137 -3.20 38.61 25.51
C PRO A 137 -4.42 37.88 26.15
N ASP A 138 -4.37 36.54 26.29
CA ASP A 138 -4.63 35.81 27.57
C ASP A 138 -5.02 34.33 27.42
N THR A 139 -4.28 33.53 28.19
CA THR A 139 -4.62 32.34 28.99
C THR A 139 -5.64 31.29 28.51
N GLY A 140 -5.25 30.01 28.59
CA GLY A 140 -6.22 28.91 28.70
C GLY A 140 -5.62 27.52 28.46
N SER A 141 -5.50 26.75 29.53
CA SER A 141 -5.00 25.38 29.64
C SER A 141 -5.78 24.33 28.84
N GLY A 142 -5.13 23.20 28.52
CA GLY A 142 -5.79 22.05 27.91
C GLY A 142 -4.87 20.87 27.61
N SER A 143 -4.46 20.16 28.67
CA SER A 143 -3.76 18.87 28.62
C SER A 143 -4.44 17.84 27.72
N ARG A 144 -3.64 17.06 26.97
CA ARG A 144 -3.81 15.59 26.82
C ARG A 144 -2.58 14.99 26.15
N SER A 145 -1.79 14.35 27.00
CA SER A 145 -0.87 13.27 26.68
C SER A 145 -1.57 12.17 25.88
N GLY A 146 -0.91 11.71 24.83
CA GLY A 146 -1.31 10.56 24.03
C GLY A 146 -0.07 9.85 23.54
N SER A 147 0.64 9.22 24.47
CA SER A 147 1.68 8.22 24.21
C SER A 147 1.09 7.14 23.31
N CYS A 148 1.59 7.01 22.08
CA CYS A 148 1.50 5.76 21.34
C CYS A 148 2.81 5.01 21.50
N ASP A 149 2.89 4.27 22.60
CA ASP A 149 3.80 3.16 22.79
C ASP A 149 3.77 2.26 21.55
N VAL A 150 4.84 2.31 20.75
CA VAL A 150 5.15 1.28 19.77
C VAL A 150 5.78 0.13 20.55
N SER A 151 4.91 -0.74 21.07
CA SER A 151 5.34 -2.06 21.51
C SER A 151 5.86 -2.83 20.30
N ALA A 152 7.18 -3.00 20.33
CA ALA A 152 7.88 -4.05 19.63
C ALA A 152 7.31 -5.43 20.00
N ASP A 153 7.64 -6.38 19.14
CA ASP A 153 7.67 -7.81 19.41
C ASP A 153 6.34 -8.57 19.29
N ASN A 154 6.24 -9.36 18.22
CA ASN A 154 5.69 -10.70 18.37
C ASN A 154 6.47 -11.66 17.47
N SER A 155 7.73 -11.89 17.86
CA SER A 155 8.35 -13.20 17.67
C SER A 155 7.68 -14.17 18.65
N ARG A 156 6.90 -15.12 18.13
CA ARG A 156 6.57 -16.41 18.76
C ARG A 156 6.01 -17.29 17.65
N ASP A 157 6.84 -18.19 17.14
CA ASP A 157 6.98 -19.56 17.61
C ASP A 157 5.88 -20.43 16.99
N ASP A 158 6.24 -21.09 15.90
CA ASP A 158 5.60 -22.34 15.51
C ASP A 158 6.66 -23.24 14.87
N SER A 159 7.65 -23.58 15.69
CA SER A 159 8.55 -24.71 15.42
C SER A 159 8.02 -25.93 16.15
N ARG A 160 7.01 -26.62 15.60
CA ARG A 160 6.69 -28.02 15.91
C ARG A 160 5.55 -28.53 15.03
N GLU A 161 5.91 -29.15 13.92
CA GLU A 161 5.38 -30.46 13.48
C GLU A 161 6.05 -30.86 12.17
N LEU A 162 6.15 -32.17 11.92
CA LEU A 162 6.89 -32.87 10.86
C LEU A 162 8.34 -33.26 11.19
N ARG A 163 8.53 -33.87 12.36
CA ARG A 163 9.30 -35.12 12.45
C ARG A 163 8.30 -36.27 12.48
N ASN A 164 8.27 -37.06 11.42
CA ASN A 164 8.01 -38.51 11.39
C ASN A 164 7.85 -38.96 9.93
N SER A 165 8.98 -39.26 9.29
CA SER A 165 9.03 -40.03 8.04
C SER A 165 10.37 -40.76 7.94
N GLU A 166 10.76 -41.45 9.01
CA GLU A 166 11.78 -42.50 8.97
C GLU A 166 11.25 -43.63 9.86
N GLU A 167 10.66 -44.65 9.23
CA GLU A 167 10.71 -46.08 9.57
C GLU A 167 9.86 -46.82 8.52
N ALA A 168 10.50 -47.13 7.40
CA ALA A 168 10.17 -48.28 6.58
C ALA A 168 11.47 -49.07 6.47
N GLY A 169 11.51 -50.23 7.12
CA GLY A 169 12.66 -51.13 7.19
C GLY A 169 12.44 -52.21 8.22
#